data_AF-A0A067PCY9-F1
#
_entry.id   AF-A0A067PCY9-F1
#
_cell.length_a   1.000
_cell.length_b   1.000
_cell.length_c   1.000
_cell.angle_alpha   90.00
_cell.angle_beta   90.00
_cell.angle_gamma   90.00
#
_symmetry.space_group_name_H-M   'P 1'
#
loop_
_entity.id
_entity.type
_entity.pdbx_description
1 polymer ?
#
loop_
_entity_poly.entity_id
_entity_poly.type
_entity_poly.pdbx_seq_one_letter_code
_entity_poly.pdbx_strand_id
1 'polypeptide(L)' 'VLDDFSMDNLVCKISVMSFHTKLKRKTNMAFPSEVPDRYLALLRVTQQWQNLHYRKWGGAPYDHGQLQLGGLALFC' A
#
# COMPACT_ATOMS: atom_id res chain seq x y z
N VAL A 1 -7.77 -4.22 -4.48
CA VAL A 1 -6.44 -4.84 -4.18
C VAL A 1 -5.71 -4.14 -3.06
N LEU A 2 -5.32 -2.86 -3.21
CA LEU A 2 -4.60 -2.14 -2.13
C LEU A 2 -5.52 -1.77 -0.96
N ASP A 3 -6.79 -1.43 -1.23
CA ASP A 3 -7.79 -1.26 -0.18
C ASP A 3 -8.02 -2.56 0.60
N ASP A 4 -8.07 -3.70 -0.11
CA ASP A 4 -8.18 -5.03 0.52
C ASP A 4 -6.97 -5.31 1.41
N PHE A 5 -5.76 -4.98 0.96
CA PHE A 5 -4.56 -5.08 1.78
C PHE A 5 -4.63 -4.16 3.01
N SER A 6 -5.10 -2.92 2.84
CA SER A 6 -5.25 -1.97 3.95
C SER A 6 -6.25 -2.48 4.99
N MET A 7 -7.38 -3.04 4.56
CA MET A 7 -8.37 -3.66 5.44
C MET A 7 -7.82 -4.90 6.14
N ASP A 8 -7.19 -5.81 5.39
CA ASP A 8 -6.55 -7.01 5.93
C ASP A 8 -5.42 -6.66 6.94
N ASN A 9 -4.68 -5.57 6.69
CA ASN A 9 -3.63 -5.10 7.59
C ASN A 9 -4.22 -4.42 8.85
N LEU A 10 -5.24 -3.58 8.71
CA LEU A 10 -5.87 -2.87 9.83
C LEU A 10 -6.64 -3.83 10.76
N VAL A 11 -7.42 -4.75 10.19
CA VAL A 11 -8.29 -5.66 10.96
C VAL A 11 -7.50 -6.85 11.50
N CYS A 12 -6.66 -7.45 10.67
CA CYS A 12 -6.06 -8.75 10.96
C CYS A 12 -4.53 -8.70 11.13
N LYS A 13 -3.90 -7.51 11.05
CA LYS A 13 -2.44 -7.32 11.12
C LYS A 13 -1.67 -8.19 10.12
N ILE A 14 -2.28 -8.43 8.95
CA ILE A 14 -1.68 -9.27 7.91
C ILE A 14 -0.46 -8.57 7.32
N SER A 15 0.66 -9.31 7.22
CA SER A 15 1.88 -8.83 6.58
C SER A 15 1.74 -8.81 5.05
N VAL A 16 2.53 -7.98 4.37
CA VAL A 16 2.57 -7.92 2.90
C VAL A 16 2.87 -9.30 2.29
N MET A 17 3.70 -10.11 2.95
CA MET A 17 4.05 -11.47 2.50
C MET A 17 2.86 -12.42 2.56
N SER A 18 2.12 -12.41 3.67
CA SER A 18 0.91 -13.24 3.83
C SER A 18 -0.17 -12.81 2.84
N PHE A 19 -0.34 -11.51 2.63
CA PHE A 19 -1.25 -10.98 1.62
C PHE A 19 -0.82 -11.35 0.20
N HIS A 20 0.47 -11.28 -0.13
CA HIS A 20 1.00 -11.72 -1.43
C HIS A 20 0.71 -13.21 -1.68
N THR A 21 0.83 -14.05 -0.66
CA THR A 21 0.53 -15.49 -0.77
C THR A 21 -0.97 -15.73 -1.01
N LYS A 22 -1.84 -15.00 -0.30
CA LYS A 22 -3.29 -14.98 -0.54
C LYS A 22 -3.60 -14.53 -1.96
N LEU A 23 -2.94 -13.47 -2.43
CA LEU A 23 -3.09 -12.93 -3.78
C LEU A 23 -2.69 -13.96 -4.83
N LYS A 24 -1.52 -14.61 -4.70
CA LYS A 24 -1.06 -15.66 -5.62
C LYS A 24 -2.08 -16.80 -5.75
N ARG A 25 -2.61 -17.29 -4.63
CA ARG A 25 -3.64 -18.35 -4.62
C ARG A 25 -4.97 -17.89 -5.21
N LYS A 26 -5.31 -16.61 -5.05
CA LYS A 26 -6.52 -16.02 -5.66
C LYS A 26 -6.38 -15.88 -7.18
N THR A 27 -5.16 -15.59 -7.67
CA THR A 27 -4.90 -15.45 -9.10
C THR A 27 -4.82 -16.79 -9.83
N ASN A 28 -4.10 -17.76 -9.26
CA ASN A 28 -4.08 -19.14 -9.76
C ASN A 28 -4.16 -20.09 -8.56
N MET A 29 -5.32 -20.69 -8.38
CA MET A 29 -5.57 -21.60 -7.26
C MET A 29 -4.90 -22.95 -7.47
N ALA A 30 -4.86 -23.44 -8.72
CA ALA A 30 -4.29 -24.74 -9.06
C ALA A 30 -2.77 -24.74 -8.97
N PHE A 31 -2.12 -23.68 -9.49
CA PHE A 31 -0.66 -23.57 -9.51
C PHE A 31 -0.18 -22.18 -9.06
N PRO A 32 -0.13 -21.92 -7.74
CA PRO A 32 0.34 -20.66 -7.21
C PRO A 32 1.80 -20.36 -7.58
N SER A 33 2.61 -21.38 -7.89
CA SER A 33 4.01 -21.24 -8.31
C SER A 33 4.18 -20.61 -9.69
N GLU A 34 3.20 -20.75 -10.59
CA GLU A 34 3.25 -20.19 -11.94
C GLU A 34 2.99 -18.69 -11.96
N VAL A 35 2.42 -18.14 -10.89
CA VAL A 35 2.21 -16.70 -10.75
C VAL A 35 3.59 -16.03 -10.59
N PRO A 36 3.97 -15.11 -11.48
CA PRO A 36 5.27 -14.44 -11.42
C PRO A 36 5.44 -13.72 -10.09
N ASP A 37 6.63 -13.82 -9.51
CA ASP A 37 6.91 -13.17 -8.24
C ASP A 37 6.99 -11.65 -8.42
N ARG A 38 5.99 -10.95 -7.88
CA ARG A 38 5.90 -9.49 -7.89
C ARG A 38 5.85 -8.94 -6.46
N TYR A 39 6.37 -9.70 -5.49
CA TYR A 39 6.37 -9.31 -4.08
C TYR A 39 7.01 -7.93 -3.85
N LEU A 40 8.17 -7.66 -4.43
CA LEU A 40 8.86 -6.37 -4.27
C LEU A 40 8.09 -5.21 -4.89
N ALA A 41 7.41 -5.45 -6.02
CA ALA A 41 6.55 -4.45 -6.64
C ALA A 41 5.33 -4.17 -5.75
N LEU A 42 4.71 -5.22 -5.19
CA LEU A 42 3.62 -5.07 -4.22
C LEU A 42 4.07 -4.26 -3.00
N LEU A 43 5.23 -4.59 -2.43
CA LEU A 43 5.79 -3.86 -1.29
C LEU A 43 5.97 -2.37 -1.60
N ARG A 44 6.59 -2.04 -2.74
CA ARG A 44 6.78 -0.65 -3.18
C ARG A 44 5.44 0.07 -3.35
N VAL A 45 4.48 -0.55 -4.02
CA VAL A 45 3.16 0.05 -4.26
C VAL A 45 2.40 0.25 -2.94
N THR A 46 2.47 -0.69 -1.99
CA THR A 46 1.83 -0.53 -0.67
C THR A 46 2.41 0.65 0.12
N GLN A 47 3.74 0.84 0.09
CA GLN A 47 4.38 2.00 0.72
C GLN A 47 4.00 3.31 0.05
N GLN A 48 3.99 3.35 -1.28
CA GLN A 48 3.55 4.53 -2.03
C GLN A 48 2.09 4.87 -1.74
N TRP A 49 1.23 3.86 -1.69
CA TRP A 49 -0.18 4.00 -1.33
C TRP A 49 -0.35 4.60 0.06
N GLN A 50 0.31 4.05 1.09
CA GLN A 50 0.27 4.59 2.45
C GLN A 50 0.75 6.04 2.49
N ASN A 51 1.84 6.37 1.80
CA ASN A 51 2.34 7.75 1.71
C ASN A 51 1.32 8.70 1.07
N LEU A 52 0.68 8.30 -0.03
CA LEU A 52 -0.38 9.08 -0.66
C LEU A 52 -1.58 9.29 0.26
N HIS A 53 -1.97 8.27 1.02
CA HIS A 53 -3.02 8.38 2.03
C HIS A 53 -2.65 9.34 3.16
N TYR A 54 -1.43 9.24 3.70
CA TYR A 54 -0.94 10.17 4.71
C TYR A 54 -0.89 11.60 4.21
N ARG A 55 -0.45 11.83 2.97
CA ARG A 55 -0.47 13.15 2.34
C ARG A 55 -1.89 13.69 2.16
N LYS A 56 -2.81 12.84 1.70
CA LYS A 56 -4.22 13.19 1.52
C LYS A 56 -4.87 13.59 2.85
N TRP A 57 -4.64 12.82 3.91
CA TRP A 57 -5.15 13.14 5.25
C TRP A 57 -4.44 14.35 5.88
N GLY A 58 -3.16 14.53 5.56
CA GLY A 58 -2.35 15.67 5.98
C GLY A 58 -2.72 16.99 5.29
N GLY A 59 -3.66 16.99 4.33
CA GLY A 59 -4.05 18.19 3.60
C GLY A 59 -2.97 18.69 2.63
N ALA A 60 -2.06 17.82 2.19
CA ALA A 60 -1.01 18.21 1.25
C ALA A 60 -1.66 18.77 -0.04
N PRO A 61 -1.25 19.97 -0.49
CA PRO A 61 -1.75 20.53 -1.73
C PRO A 61 -1.38 19.60 -2.89
N TYR A 62 -2.30 19.42 -3.83
CA TYR A 62 -2.08 18.61 -5.04
C TYR A 62 -0.99 19.18 -5.97
N ASP A 63 -0.50 20.38 -5.69
CA ASP A 63 0.39 21.13 -6.56
C ASP A 63 1.87 20.69 -6.38
N HIS A 64 2.61 20.71 -7.47
CA HIS A 64 4.08 20.48 -7.50
C HIS A 64 4.86 21.66 -6.88
N GLY A 65 4.15 22.69 -6.42
CA GLY A 65 4.67 23.81 -5.65
C GLY A 65 5.22 23.35 -4.31
N GLN A 66 6.49 23.64 -4.09
CA GLN A 66 7.26 23.38 -2.89
C GLN A 66 6.44 23.69 -1.62
N LEU A 67 6.17 22.66 -0.81
CA LEU A 67 5.61 22.83 0.53
C LEU A 67 6.51 23.81 1.30
N GLN A 68 5.98 25.00 1.63
CA GLN A 68 6.73 25.97 2.40
C GLN A 68 7.06 25.38 3.78
N LEU A 69 8.27 25.66 4.25
CA LEU A 69 8.77 25.25 5.56
C LEU A 69 7.78 25.75 6.63
N GLY A 70 7.03 24.83 7.26
CA GLY A 70 5.94 25.16 8.21
C GLY A 70 4.51 24.86 7.74
N GLY A 71 4.33 24.30 6.53
CA GLY A 71 3.05 23.80 6.05
C GLY A 71 2.61 22.54 6.79
N LEU A 72 1.76 22.71 7.80
CA LEU A 72 1.10 21.71 8.63
C LEU A 72 0.88 20.34 7.94
N ALA A 73 1.64 19.33 8.35
CA ALA A 73 1.22 17.94 8.21
C ALA A 73 0.50 17.56 9.52
N LEU A 74 -0.76 17.10 9.42
CA LEU A 74 -1.67 16.87 10.56
C LEU A 74 -1.22 15.80 11.57
N PHE A 75 -0.13 15.06 11.33
CA PHE A 75 0.40 14.11 12.29
C PHE A 75 1.93 14.17 12.32
N CYS A 76 2.44 14.68 13.45
CA CYS A 76 3.80 14.48 13.93
C CYS A 76 3.85 13.20 14.77
#